data_AF-A0A8H6I6P9-F1
#
_entry.id   AF-A0A8H6I6P9-F1
#
_cell.length_a   1.000
_cell.length_b   1.000
_cell.length_c   1.000
_cell.angle_alpha   90.00
_cell.angle_beta   90.00
_cell.angle_gamma   90.00
#
_symmetry.space_group_name_H-M   'P 1'
#
loop_
_entity.id
_entity.type
_entity.pdbx_description
1 polymer ?
#
loop_
_entity_poly.entity_id
_entity_poly.type
_entity_poly.pdbx_seq_one_letter_code
_entity_poly.pdbx_strand_id
1 'polypeptide(L)'
;MLAVAAKYNLRYAPPILTEEVRRSLPAWYHPGKRGTTNTQENGPIPQCLRDVHKIFTVGHLEAFVDEYPHPPVFPEPEQGANIAQVARGCQCEDCRDARTLGCKDPEVCYHRAVRDLNLLEDKWHPKAPQPTLDVLLESFRAATSGLALGDAEKLFNPRLDAYASLESGFRIFEPTA
;
A
#
# COMPACT_ATOMS: atom_id res chain seq x y z
N MET A 1 9.94 22.86 5.16
CA MET A 1 9.82 21.57 5.89
C MET A 1 10.41 20.40 5.11
N LEU A 2 10.03 20.14 3.85
CA LEU A 2 10.57 19.02 3.07
C LEU A 2 12.10 19.05 2.87
N ALA A 3 12.70 20.23 2.65
CA ALA A 3 14.16 20.36 2.53
C ALA A 3 14.89 19.98 3.84
N VAL A 4 14.28 20.24 4.99
CA VAL A 4 14.82 19.87 6.31
C VAL A 4 14.71 18.36 6.51
N ALA A 5 13.55 17.77 6.18
CA ALA A 5 13.37 16.33 6.20
C ALA A 5 14.41 15.60 5.33
N ALA A 6 14.66 16.11 4.12
CA ALA A 6 15.68 15.56 3.23
C ALA A 6 17.10 15.70 3.81
N LYS A 7 17.44 16.88 4.36
CA LYS A 7 18.76 17.14 4.98
C LYS A 7 19.08 16.16 6.10
N TYR A 8 18.10 15.84 6.95
CA TYR A 8 18.28 14.93 8.07
C TYR A 8 17.88 13.49 7.75
N ASN A 9 17.67 13.14 6.48
CA ASN A 9 17.27 11.80 6.05
C ASN A 9 16.07 11.26 6.88
N LEU A 10 15.10 12.13 7.15
CA LEU A 10 13.88 11.81 7.86
C LEU A 10 13.05 10.85 6.99
N ARG A 11 12.81 9.64 7.50
CA ARG A 11 12.06 8.60 6.80
C ARG A 11 10.90 8.13 7.64
N TYR A 12 9.78 7.84 7.00
CA TYR A 12 8.73 7.06 7.63
C TYR A 12 9.18 5.60 7.68
N ALA A 13 9.65 5.16 8.84
CA ALA A 13 10.26 3.84 9.01
C ALA A 13 9.84 3.16 10.32
N PRO A 14 8.53 3.04 10.60
CA PRO A 14 8.07 2.27 11.74
C PRO A 14 8.43 0.77 11.56
N PRO A 15 8.84 0.06 12.62
CA PRO A 15 9.18 -1.35 12.61
C PRO A 15 7.92 -2.24 12.58
N ILE A 16 6.87 -1.85 13.29
CA ILE A 16 5.55 -2.49 13.30
C ILE A 16 4.50 -1.44 13.00
N LEU A 17 3.60 -1.75 12.08
CA LEU A 17 2.46 -0.93 11.72
C LEU A 17 1.15 -1.64 12.08
N THR A 18 0.21 -0.91 12.69
CA THR A 18 -1.16 -1.41 12.80
C THR A 18 -1.81 -1.48 11.43
N GLU A 19 -2.87 -2.28 11.29
CA GLU A 19 -3.68 -2.29 10.07
C GLU A 19 -4.28 -0.90 9.78
N GLU A 20 -4.79 -0.22 10.80
CA GLU A 20 -5.38 1.12 10.69
C GLU A 20 -4.39 2.12 10.09
N VAL A 21 -3.15 2.15 10.58
CA VAL A 21 -2.13 3.05 10.03
C VAL A 21 -1.79 2.66 8.59
N ARG A 22 -1.65 1.38 8.25
CA ARG A 22 -1.43 0.94 6.86
C ARG A 22 -2.55 1.40 5.93
N ARG A 23 -3.81 1.27 6.35
CA ARG A 23 -4.98 1.72 5.58
C ARG A 23 -5.02 3.23 5.42
N SER A 24 -4.49 4.00 6.37
CA SER A 24 -4.43 5.46 6.30
C SER A 24 -3.34 6.01 5.36
N LEU A 25 -2.37 5.19 4.97
CA LEU A 25 -1.27 5.64 4.11
C LEU A 25 -1.76 6.00 2.70
N PRO A 26 -1.11 6.95 2.01
CA PRO A 26 -1.49 7.36 0.66
C PRO A 26 -1.37 6.20 -0.35
N ALA A 27 -2.41 5.93 -1.13
CA ALA A 27 -2.37 4.91 -2.20
C ALA A 27 -1.36 5.24 -3.31
N TRP A 28 -1.15 6.53 -3.55
CA TRP A 28 -0.36 7.07 -4.65
C TRP A 28 1.01 7.52 -4.16
N TYR A 29 2.05 7.28 -4.97
CA TYR A 29 3.44 7.55 -4.57
C TYR A 29 3.83 6.90 -3.23
N HIS A 30 3.22 5.75 -2.94
CA HIS A 30 3.37 5.04 -1.69
C HIS A 30 4.83 4.55 -1.53
N PRO A 31 5.49 4.77 -0.37
CA PRO A 31 6.92 4.46 -0.17
C PRO A 31 7.24 2.95 -0.24
N GLY A 32 6.22 2.13 -0.03
CA GLY A 32 6.28 0.67 -0.03
C GLY A 32 5.85 -0.03 -1.32
N LYS A 33 5.74 0.66 -2.45
CA LYS A 33 5.44 0.01 -3.75
C LYS A 33 6.71 -0.62 -4.35
N ARG A 34 6.66 -1.91 -4.68
CA ARG A 34 7.70 -2.64 -5.42
C ARG A 34 7.69 -2.19 -6.90
N GLY A 35 8.87 -1.98 -7.50
CA GLY A 35 9.01 -1.75 -8.95
C GLY A 35 9.67 -0.42 -9.34
N THR A 36 10.26 -0.40 -10.53
CA THR A 36 11.04 0.71 -11.08
C THR A 36 10.12 1.86 -11.52
N THR A 37 10.21 3.01 -10.83
CA THR A 37 10.01 4.43 -11.27
C THR A 37 8.90 4.82 -12.27
N ASN A 38 8.09 3.90 -12.76
CA ASN A 38 7.17 4.03 -13.90
C ASN A 38 5.81 3.40 -13.58
N THR A 39 5.40 3.41 -12.30
CA THR A 39 3.97 3.47 -12.04
C THR A 39 3.52 4.80 -12.62
N GLN A 40 2.80 4.75 -13.74
CA GLN A 40 2.19 5.94 -14.36
C GLN A 40 1.08 6.46 -13.45
N GLU A 41 1.41 6.98 -12.27
CA GLU A 41 0.48 7.51 -11.28
C GLU A 41 -0.24 8.76 -11.80
N ASN A 42 0.31 9.41 -12.83
CA ASN A 42 -0.30 10.52 -13.56
C ASN A 42 -1.06 10.08 -14.81
N GLY A 43 -1.21 8.78 -15.04
CA GLY A 43 -1.96 8.24 -16.17
C GLY A 43 -3.47 8.46 -16.04
N PRO A 44 -4.23 8.25 -17.13
CA PRO A 44 -5.67 8.46 -17.14
C PRO A 44 -6.43 7.55 -16.15
N ILE A 45 -5.94 6.32 -15.94
CA ILE A 45 -6.60 5.37 -15.03
C ILE A 45 -6.41 5.77 -13.55
N PRO A 46 -5.19 6.04 -13.04
CA PRO A 46 -5.04 6.60 -11.69
C PRO A 46 -5.74 7.93 -11.49
N GLN A 47 -5.79 8.77 -12.53
CA GLN A 47 -6.56 10.01 -12.46
C GLN A 47 -8.06 9.72 -12.28
N CYS A 48 -8.61 8.75 -13.02
CA CYS A 48 -9.99 8.31 -12.83
C CYS A 48 -10.23 7.74 -11.42
N LEU A 49 -9.31 6.92 -10.91
CA LEU A 49 -9.40 6.36 -9.55
C LEU A 49 -9.42 7.47 -8.47
N ARG A 50 -8.68 8.57 -8.66
CA ARG A 50 -8.70 9.72 -7.76
C ARG A 50 -9.92 10.62 -7.93
N ASP A 51 -10.22 10.99 -9.16
CA ASP A 51 -11.18 12.06 -9.45
C ASP A 51 -12.62 11.54 -9.46
N VAL A 52 -12.85 10.33 -9.96
CA VAL A 52 -14.17 9.71 -10.06
C VAL A 52 -14.41 8.81 -8.86
N HIS A 53 -13.52 7.84 -8.61
CA HIS A 53 -13.68 6.85 -7.55
C HIS A 53 -13.23 7.32 -6.15
N LYS A 54 -12.62 8.51 -6.04
CA LYS A 54 -12.19 9.13 -4.76
C LYS A 54 -11.24 8.27 -3.93
N ILE A 55 -10.40 7.49 -4.60
CA ILE A 55 -9.40 6.63 -3.96
C ILE A 55 -8.14 7.44 -3.67
N PHE A 56 -7.78 7.53 -2.38
CA PHE A 56 -6.65 8.34 -1.92
C PHE A 56 -5.74 7.58 -0.96
N THR A 57 -6.29 6.65 -0.19
CA THR A 57 -5.57 5.85 0.79
C THR A 57 -5.51 4.39 0.39
N VAL A 58 -4.58 3.63 0.97
CA VAL A 58 -4.51 2.18 0.79
C VAL A 58 -5.81 1.50 1.24
N GLY A 59 -6.45 2.02 2.30
CA GLY A 59 -7.76 1.55 2.76
C GLY A 59 -8.87 1.80 1.74
N HIS A 60 -8.84 2.91 1.00
CA HIS A 60 -9.79 3.12 -0.12
C HIS A 60 -9.52 2.15 -1.27
N LEU A 61 -8.26 1.85 -1.59
CA LEU A 61 -7.91 0.86 -2.62
C LEU A 61 -8.43 -0.54 -2.24
N GLU A 62 -8.18 -0.95 -1.00
CA GLU A 62 -8.63 -2.23 -0.46
C GLU A 62 -10.15 -2.35 -0.47
N ALA A 63 -10.86 -1.35 0.07
CA ALA A 63 -12.33 -1.33 0.07
C ALA A 63 -12.88 -1.38 -1.37
N PHE A 64 -12.31 -0.61 -2.29
CA PHE A 64 -12.72 -0.62 -3.69
C PHE A 64 -12.55 -2.00 -4.35
N VAL A 65 -11.46 -2.70 -4.07
CA VAL A 65 -11.24 -4.06 -4.61
C VAL A 65 -12.19 -5.07 -3.98
N ASP A 66 -12.43 -4.99 -2.66
CA ASP A 66 -13.29 -5.93 -1.95
C ASP A 66 -14.79 -5.73 -2.28
N GLU A 67 -15.24 -4.48 -2.45
CA GLU A 67 -16.65 -4.12 -2.71
C GLU A 67 -17.04 -4.22 -4.18
N TYR A 68 -16.08 -4.05 -5.10
CA TYR A 68 -16.34 -4.06 -6.55
C TYR A 68 -15.57 -5.17 -7.27
N PRO A 69 -15.77 -6.46 -6.92
CA PRO A 69 -15.01 -7.54 -7.49
C PRO A 69 -15.35 -7.71 -8.98
N HIS A 70 -14.38 -7.41 -9.84
CA HIS A 70 -14.42 -7.89 -11.22
C HIS A 70 -13.64 -9.19 -11.35
N PRO A 71 -14.23 -10.24 -11.97
CA PRO A 71 -13.46 -11.42 -12.32
C PRO A 71 -12.30 -10.99 -13.23
N PRO A 72 -11.13 -11.64 -13.12
CA PRO A 72 -10.06 -11.40 -14.09
C PRO A 72 -10.63 -11.60 -15.50
N VAL A 73 -10.40 -10.63 -16.38
CA VAL A 73 -10.52 -10.83 -17.82
C VAL A 73 -9.58 -11.98 -18.15
N PHE A 74 -10.12 -13.20 -18.22
CA PHE A 74 -9.68 -14.45 -18.86
C PHE A 74 -10.27 -15.64 -18.06
N PRO A 75 -11.57 -15.97 -18.19
CA PRO A 75 -11.91 -17.38 -18.17
C PRO A 75 -11.24 -18.02 -19.41
N GLU A 76 -10.56 -19.16 -19.21
CA GLU A 76 -10.31 -20.06 -20.34
C GLU A 76 -11.65 -20.31 -21.06
N PRO A 77 -11.65 -20.54 -22.39
CA PRO A 77 -12.86 -20.72 -23.18
C PRO A 77 -13.49 -22.09 -22.90
N GLU A 78 -13.87 -22.30 -21.65
CA GLU A 78 -14.60 -23.46 -21.18
C GLU A 78 -15.99 -22.94 -20.84
N GLN A 79 -16.96 -23.30 -21.68
CA GLN A 79 -18.39 -23.09 -21.46
C GLN A 79 -18.93 -21.71 -21.86
N GLY A 80 -18.88 -21.40 -23.16
CA GLY A 80 -19.99 -20.69 -23.83
C GLY A 80 -20.34 -19.28 -23.37
N ALA A 81 -19.49 -18.61 -22.58
CA ALA A 81 -19.67 -17.21 -22.23
C ALA A 81 -19.51 -16.37 -23.50
N ASN A 82 -20.58 -15.64 -23.85
CA ASN A 82 -20.67 -14.86 -25.08
C ASN A 82 -19.49 -13.88 -25.21
N ILE A 83 -18.54 -14.21 -26.07
CA ILE A 83 -17.39 -13.40 -26.47
C ILE A 83 -17.84 -12.00 -26.95
N ALA A 84 -19.11 -11.85 -27.35
CA ALA A 84 -19.76 -10.59 -27.70
C ALA A 84 -19.95 -9.59 -26.53
N GLN A 85 -19.97 -10.02 -25.26
CA GLN A 85 -20.10 -9.10 -24.11
C GLN A 85 -18.80 -8.33 -23.82
N VAL A 86 -17.64 -8.90 -24.16
CA VAL A 86 -16.33 -8.24 -24.04
C VAL A 86 -16.28 -6.96 -24.91
N ALA A 87 -16.99 -6.93 -26.04
CA ALA A 87 -17.01 -5.81 -26.96
C ALA A 87 -17.85 -4.60 -26.50
N ARG A 88 -18.70 -4.73 -25.46
CA ARG A 88 -19.60 -3.63 -25.00
C ARG A 88 -19.28 -3.13 -23.58
N GLY A 89 -18.24 -3.67 -22.95
CA GLY A 89 -17.92 -3.44 -21.54
C GLY A 89 -18.95 -4.08 -20.59
N CYS A 90 -18.51 -4.42 -19.38
CA CYS A 90 -19.35 -5.05 -18.36
C CYS A 90 -20.63 -4.23 -18.08
N GLN A 91 -21.78 -4.90 -18.02
CA GLN A 91 -23.12 -4.29 -17.85
C GLN A 91 -23.70 -4.51 -16.44
N CYS A 92 -22.90 -4.96 -15.48
CA CYS A 92 -23.35 -5.05 -14.09
C CYS A 92 -23.75 -3.68 -13.54
N GLU A 93 -24.54 -3.68 -12.48
CA GLU A 93 -25.04 -2.46 -11.82
C GLU A 93 -23.88 -1.54 -11.42
N ASP A 94 -22.87 -2.07 -10.75
CA ASP A 94 -21.68 -1.31 -10.33
C ASP A 94 -20.94 -0.63 -11.49
N CYS A 95 -20.78 -1.35 -12.61
CA CYS A 95 -20.15 -0.81 -13.81
C CYS A 95 -21.02 0.26 -14.49
N ARG A 96 -22.35 0.17 -14.40
CA ARG A 96 -23.23 1.21 -14.92
C ARG A 96 -23.14 2.44 -14.02
N ASP A 97 -23.16 2.26 -12.70
CA ASP A 97 -23.07 3.35 -11.74
C ASP A 97 -21.72 4.06 -11.80
N ALA A 98 -20.61 3.33 -11.90
CA ALA A 98 -19.31 3.93 -12.14
C ALA A 98 -19.28 4.77 -13.43
N ARG A 99 -19.96 4.33 -14.50
CA ARG A 99 -20.05 5.09 -15.75
C ARG A 99 -20.95 6.32 -15.63
N THR A 100 -22.04 6.28 -14.86
CA THR A 100 -22.86 7.48 -14.61
C THR A 100 -22.09 8.53 -13.81
N LEU A 101 -21.15 8.11 -12.96
CA LEU A 101 -20.20 8.99 -12.26
C LEU A 101 -19.07 9.52 -13.17
N GLY A 102 -18.97 9.06 -14.41
CA GLY A 102 -17.99 9.53 -15.39
C GLY A 102 -16.77 8.62 -15.61
N CYS A 103 -16.74 7.42 -15.02
CA CYS A 103 -15.71 6.44 -15.32
C CYS A 103 -15.88 5.91 -16.76
N LYS A 104 -14.80 5.90 -17.54
CA LYS A 104 -14.84 5.40 -18.92
C LYS A 104 -14.78 3.88 -19.00
N ASP A 105 -13.99 3.28 -18.10
CA ASP A 105 -13.70 1.85 -18.09
C ASP A 105 -13.53 1.36 -16.64
N PRO A 106 -14.63 0.97 -15.97
CA PRO A 106 -14.59 0.54 -14.58
C PRO A 106 -13.76 -0.73 -14.34
N GLU A 107 -13.72 -1.63 -15.33
CA GLU A 107 -12.98 -2.89 -15.26
C GLU A 107 -11.47 -2.64 -15.28
N VAL A 108 -11.01 -1.74 -16.15
CA VAL A 108 -9.59 -1.31 -16.15
C VAL A 108 -9.23 -0.59 -14.85
N CYS A 109 -10.15 0.21 -14.29
CA CYS A 109 -9.95 0.86 -12.98
C CYS A 109 -9.79 -0.17 -11.86
N TYR A 110 -10.65 -1.20 -11.82
CA TYR A 110 -10.54 -2.31 -10.87
C TYR A 110 -9.21 -3.05 -11.00
N HIS A 111 -8.85 -3.51 -12.20
CA HIS A 111 -7.60 -4.24 -12.39
C HIS A 111 -6.36 -3.39 -12.06
N ARG A 112 -6.42 -2.08 -12.30
CA ARG A 112 -5.38 -1.17 -11.85
C ARG A 112 -5.32 -1.10 -10.32
N ALA A 113 -6.45 -0.98 -9.63
CA ALA A 113 -6.50 -0.96 -8.17
C ALA A 113 -5.95 -2.26 -7.54
N VAL A 114 -6.34 -3.43 -8.07
CA VAL A 114 -5.80 -4.74 -7.66
C VAL A 114 -4.28 -4.78 -7.86
N ARG A 115 -3.79 -4.33 -9.02
CA ARG A 115 -2.36 -4.27 -9.29
C ARG A 115 -1.65 -3.37 -8.29
N ASP A 116 -2.15 -2.15 -8.07
CA ASP A 116 -1.54 -1.19 -7.16
C ASP A 116 -1.48 -1.70 -5.71
N LEU A 117 -2.52 -2.43 -5.26
CA LEU A 117 -2.55 -3.07 -3.95
C LEU A 117 -1.52 -4.21 -3.86
N ASN A 118 -1.44 -5.07 -4.88
CA ASN A 118 -0.50 -6.20 -4.93
C ASN A 118 0.98 -5.78 -5.09
N LEU A 119 1.24 -4.55 -5.52
CA LEU A 119 2.60 -4.00 -5.56
C LEU A 119 3.10 -3.55 -4.20
N LEU A 120 2.24 -3.45 -3.18
CA LEU A 120 2.68 -3.10 -1.83
C LEU A 120 3.48 -4.25 -1.22
N GLU A 121 4.64 -3.96 -0.67
CA GLU A 121 5.36 -4.95 0.14
C GLU A 121 4.55 -5.31 1.38
N ASP A 122 4.76 -6.53 1.89
CA ASP A 122 4.07 -7.11 3.05
C ASP A 122 4.06 -6.17 4.27
N LYS A 123 5.17 -5.43 4.48
CA LYS A 123 5.26 -4.41 5.54
C LYS A 123 4.13 -3.38 5.48
N TRP A 124 3.68 -3.03 4.28
CA TRP A 124 2.75 -1.95 4.01
C TRP A 124 1.35 -2.42 3.61
N HIS A 125 1.24 -3.65 3.14
CA HIS A 125 -0.03 -4.23 2.72
C HIS A 125 -0.96 -4.42 3.95
N PRO A 126 -2.23 -3.95 3.95
CA PRO A 126 -3.10 -3.99 5.14
C PRO A 126 -3.34 -5.39 5.69
N LYS A 127 -3.62 -6.35 4.81
CA LYS A 127 -3.92 -7.74 5.18
C LYS A 127 -2.69 -8.62 5.45
N ALA A 128 -1.47 -8.12 5.26
CA ALA A 128 -0.27 -8.91 5.47
C ALA A 128 0.05 -9.06 6.96
N PRO A 129 0.60 -10.21 7.41
CA PRO A 129 1.03 -10.39 8.78
C PRO A 129 2.20 -9.45 9.12
N GLN A 130 2.25 -8.99 10.36
CA GLN A 130 3.34 -8.16 10.88
C GLN A 130 4.16 -8.94 11.91
N PRO A 131 5.47 -8.65 12.03
CA PRO A 131 6.28 -9.23 13.09
C PRO A 131 5.74 -8.80 14.45
N THR A 132 5.80 -9.70 15.44
CA THR A 132 5.50 -9.36 16.83
C THR A 132 6.66 -8.60 17.46
N LEU A 133 6.39 -7.89 18.55
CA LEU A 133 7.44 -7.22 19.32
C LEU A 133 8.52 -8.20 19.79
N ASP A 134 8.14 -9.42 20.19
CA ASP A 134 9.08 -10.44 20.65
C ASP A 134 10.08 -10.84 19.55
N VAL A 135 9.59 -11.03 18.30
CA VAL A 135 10.44 -11.35 17.14
C VAL A 135 11.43 -10.21 16.85
N LEU A 136 10.99 -8.96 16.99
CA LEU A 136 11.89 -7.81 16.83
C LEU A 136 12.92 -7.70 17.94
N LEU A 137 12.52 -7.94 19.20
CA LEU A 137 13.42 -7.92 20.34
C LEU A 137 14.47 -9.02 20.25
N GLU A 138 14.10 -10.21 19.78
CA GLU A 138 15.04 -11.31 19.54
C GLU A 138 16.05 -10.94 18.45
N SER A 139 15.57 -10.40 17.33
CA SER A 139 16.42 -9.92 16.24
C SER A 139 17.40 -8.83 16.71
N PHE A 140 16.92 -7.90 17.55
CA PHE A 140 17.75 -6.85 18.13
C PHE A 140 18.81 -7.41 19.08
N ARG A 141 18.45 -8.34 19.96
CA ARG A 141 19.40 -9.00 20.88
C ARG A 141 20.48 -9.75 20.12
N ALA A 142 20.12 -10.46 19.04
CA ALA A 142 21.08 -11.14 18.18
C ALA A 142 22.07 -10.14 17.57
N ALA A 143 21.56 -9.04 17.00
CA ALA A 143 22.38 -7.99 16.39
C ALA A 143 23.29 -7.23 17.38
N THR A 144 22.91 -7.18 18.65
CA THR A 144 23.63 -6.44 19.72
C THR A 144 24.38 -7.34 20.69
N SER A 145 24.45 -8.64 20.42
CA SER A 145 25.04 -9.66 21.31
C SER A 145 26.51 -9.42 21.71
N GLY A 146 27.24 -8.60 20.97
CA GLY A 146 28.62 -8.17 21.29
C GLY A 146 28.73 -6.85 22.05
N LEU A 147 27.61 -6.18 22.36
CA LEU A 147 27.55 -4.93 23.11
C LEU A 147 27.07 -5.20 24.54
N ALA A 148 27.55 -4.42 25.51
CA ALA A 148 26.93 -4.42 26.82
C ALA A 148 25.47 -3.95 26.69
N LEU A 149 24.52 -4.66 27.33
CA LEU A 149 23.07 -4.41 27.18
C LEU A 149 22.71 -2.93 27.43
N GLY A 150 23.34 -2.32 28.44
CA GLY A 150 23.13 -0.92 28.81
C GLY A 150 23.73 0.09 27.83
N ASP A 151 24.64 -0.31 26.94
CA ASP A 151 25.17 0.56 25.88
C ASP A 151 24.39 0.38 24.58
N ALA A 152 23.88 -0.83 24.29
CA ALA A 152 22.96 -1.07 23.18
C ALA A 152 21.63 -0.32 23.34
N GLU A 153 21.02 -0.32 24.54
CA GLU A 153 19.76 0.38 24.81
C GLU A 153 19.91 1.92 24.77
N LYS A 154 21.10 2.46 25.08
CA LYS A 154 21.40 3.89 24.92
C LYS A 154 21.53 4.30 23.46
N LEU A 155 22.01 3.41 22.59
CA LEU A 155 22.15 3.66 21.16
C LEU A 155 20.80 3.55 20.44
N PHE A 156 19.97 2.56 20.83
CA PHE A 156 18.68 2.33 20.21
C PHE A 156 17.73 1.66 21.20
N ASN A 157 16.57 2.27 21.44
CA ASN A 157 15.49 1.64 22.18
C ASN A 157 14.73 0.67 21.25
N PRO A 158 14.78 -0.66 21.49
CA PRO A 158 14.11 -1.63 20.63
C PRO A 158 12.63 -1.83 20.99
N ARG A 159 12.17 -1.31 22.15
CA ARG A 159 10.78 -1.34 22.59
C ARG A 159 10.00 -0.22 21.92
N LEU A 160 9.79 -0.41 20.63
CA LEU A 160 9.04 0.50 19.80
C LEU A 160 7.66 -0.10 19.69
N ASP A 161 6.75 0.40 20.52
CA ASP A 161 5.35 -0.03 20.52
C ASP A 161 4.78 0.04 19.10
N ALA A 162 3.76 -0.77 18.82
CA ALA A 162 3.08 -0.70 17.53
C ALA A 162 2.62 0.75 17.28
N TYR A 163 3.06 1.32 16.16
CA TYR A 163 2.79 2.70 15.85
C TYR A 163 1.29 2.83 15.52
N ALA A 164 0.53 3.40 16.46
CA ALA A 164 -0.91 3.60 16.35
C ALA A 164 -1.29 4.88 15.59
N SER A 165 -0.31 5.71 15.22
CA SER A 165 -0.54 6.95 14.48
C SER A 165 0.54 7.19 13.42
N LEU A 166 0.21 7.94 12.37
CA LEU A 166 1.14 8.27 11.28
C LEU A 166 2.29 9.18 11.76
N GLU A 167 2.03 10.05 12.72
CA GLU A 167 3.00 11.05 13.18
C GLU A 167 4.16 10.41 13.94
N SER A 168 3.91 9.27 14.59
CA SER A 168 4.89 8.61 15.43
C SER A 168 5.91 7.80 14.63
N GLY A 169 5.61 7.38 13.39
CA GLY A 169 6.48 6.47 12.61
C GLY A 169 7.69 7.12 11.91
N PHE A 170 7.89 8.43 12.04
CA PHE A 170 9.03 9.12 11.43
C PHE A 170 10.32 8.97 12.24
N ARG A 171 11.43 8.68 11.55
CA ARG A 171 12.75 8.43 12.13
C ARG A 171 13.84 9.15 11.36
N ILE A 172 14.84 9.63 12.10
CA ILE A 172 16.06 10.23 11.56
C ILE A 172 17.16 9.16 11.60
N PHE A 173 17.85 8.98 10.48
CA PHE A 173 18.99 8.09 10.39
C PHE A 173 20.21 8.91 10.01
N GLU A 174 21.21 8.94 10.88
CA GLU A 174 22.51 9.51 10.53
C GLU A 174 23.17 8.66 9.43
N PRO A 175 23.68 9.28 8.36
CA PRO A 175 24.42 8.56 7.35
C PRO A 175 25.68 7.96 7.99
N THR A 176 25.88 6.65 7.83
CA THR A 176 27.12 5.98 8.20
C THR A 176 28.28 6.59 7.43
N ALA A 177 29.28 7.09 8.18
CA ALA A 177 30.53 7.63 7.64
C ALA A 177 31.35 6.59 6.88
#